data_AF-A0A1V5WZ85-F1
#
_entry.id   AF-A0A1V5WZ85-F1
#
_cell.length_a   1.000
_cell.length_b   1.000
_cell.length_c   1.000
_cell.angle_alpha   90.00
_cell.angle_beta   90.00
_cell.angle_gamma   90.00
#
_symmetry.space_group_name_H-M   'P 1'
#
loop_
_entity.id
_entity.type
_entity.pdbx_description
1 polymer ?
#
loop_
_entity_poly.entity_id
_entity_poly.type
_entity_poly.pdbx_seq_one_letter_code
_entity_poly.pdbx_strand_id
1 'polypeptide(L)'
;MNMSQLRRFIALGLLAAIGMTMGCDEDAKCKEAEACKKQGKCKVDVKDGCIAGKAEDCKASVECKTLGKCSLKERVCVAASEAECKAAERCKTDGLCDLHEDGCVDLGKLFFPDCSVECKSDGHCVKREGKCLALSNHHCMGTVDDKPEADSVCRTEGRCTVRDGDCKALTDKECESSEACTKDARCLAKDGKCVATEKGCAESDICRRAGRCTLKDGQCVVASSADCKKSARCELEGLCTLKDGKCIAATSADCARAGVCTKAKRCRAEDGACTK
;
A
#
# COMPACT_ATOMS: atom_id res chain seq x y z
N MET A 1 60.16 -61.08 -55.21
CA MET A 1 59.78 -61.43 -56.58
C MET A 1 58.80 -62.60 -56.52
N ASN A 2 57.49 -62.34 -56.52
CA ASN A 2 56.48 -63.08 -57.28
C ASN A 2 55.07 -62.53 -57.01
N MET A 3 54.59 -61.76 -57.98
CA MET A 3 53.19 -61.55 -58.31
C MET A 3 52.67 -62.80 -59.04
N SER A 4 51.47 -63.29 -58.72
CA SER A 4 50.61 -63.93 -59.73
C SER A 4 49.18 -64.20 -59.24
N GLN A 5 48.23 -63.52 -59.90
CA GLN A 5 46.81 -63.87 -60.17
C GLN A 5 45.83 -63.89 -58.97
N LEU A 6 44.84 -62.99 -58.83
CA LEU A 6 43.78 -62.49 -59.73
C LEU A 6 42.78 -63.58 -60.19
N ARG A 7 41.62 -63.63 -59.51
CA ARG A 7 40.24 -63.65 -60.06
C ARG A 7 39.27 -64.39 -59.12
N ARG A 8 38.30 -63.67 -58.54
CA ARG A 8 36.84 -63.85 -58.80
C ARG A 8 36.02 -63.08 -57.77
N PHE A 9 35.16 -62.22 -58.31
CA PHE A 9 34.07 -61.51 -57.65
C PHE A 9 33.12 -62.49 -56.95
N ILE A 10 32.89 -62.29 -55.64
CA ILE A 10 31.62 -62.63 -54.99
C ILE A 10 31.33 -61.50 -54.01
N ALA A 11 30.38 -60.65 -54.40
CA ALA A 11 29.71 -59.71 -53.53
C ALA A 11 28.74 -60.50 -52.64
N LEU A 12 28.83 -60.35 -51.31
CA LEU A 12 27.74 -60.71 -50.41
C LEU A 12 27.66 -59.70 -49.27
N GLY A 13 26.49 -59.07 -49.21
CA GLY A 13 26.12 -57.86 -48.48
C GLY A 13 26.49 -57.80 -47.01
N LEU A 14 27.11 -56.68 -46.63
CA LEU A 14 26.89 -56.06 -45.33
C LEU A 14 25.43 -55.58 -45.26
N LEU A 15 24.57 -56.34 -44.59
CA LEU A 15 23.32 -55.84 -44.04
C LEU A 15 23.59 -55.32 -42.63
N ALA A 16 24.14 -54.11 -42.55
CA ALA A 16 24.08 -53.32 -41.33
C ALA A 16 22.61 -52.85 -41.17
N ALA A 17 21.84 -53.57 -40.35
CA ALA A 17 20.55 -53.11 -39.89
C ALA A 17 20.75 -51.89 -38.99
N ILE A 18 20.80 -50.70 -39.59
CA ILE A 18 20.70 -49.43 -38.89
C ILE A 18 19.27 -49.39 -38.33
N GLY A 19 19.13 -49.68 -37.04
CA GLY A 19 17.92 -49.40 -36.28
C GLY A 19 17.68 -47.90 -36.25
N MET A 20 17.02 -47.37 -37.28
CA MET A 20 16.38 -46.06 -37.20
C MET A 20 15.10 -46.25 -36.37
N THR A 21 15.22 -46.14 -35.05
CA THR A 21 14.06 -45.79 -34.23
C THR A 21 13.63 -44.41 -34.71
N MET A 22 12.63 -44.35 -35.59
CA MET A 22 11.78 -43.17 -35.76
C MET A 22 11.13 -42.92 -34.39
N GLY A 23 11.84 -42.23 -33.50
CA GLY A 23 11.29 -41.76 -32.25
C GLY A 23 10.19 -40.77 -32.61
N CYS A 24 8.94 -41.17 -32.46
CA CYS A 24 7.83 -40.22 -32.46
C CYS A 24 8.15 -39.18 -31.38
N ASP A 25 8.28 -37.91 -31.77
CA ASP A 25 8.38 -36.81 -30.82
C ASP A 25 7.04 -36.78 -30.05
N GLU A 26 7.02 -37.39 -28.87
CA GLU A 26 5.82 -37.52 -28.05
C GLU A 26 5.25 -36.14 -27.68
N ASP A 27 6.10 -35.09 -27.70
CA ASP A 27 5.72 -33.71 -27.45
C ASP A 27 5.12 -32.99 -28.66
N ALA A 28 5.15 -33.59 -29.86
CA ALA A 28 4.72 -32.93 -31.11
C ALA A 28 3.30 -32.35 -31.01
N LYS A 29 2.38 -33.09 -30.38
CA LYS A 29 1.00 -32.61 -30.16
C LYS A 29 0.93 -31.38 -29.27
N CYS A 30 1.77 -31.30 -28.24
CA CYS A 30 1.83 -30.12 -27.38
C CYS A 30 2.50 -28.94 -28.08
N LYS A 31 3.56 -29.19 -28.87
CA LYS A 31 4.26 -28.15 -29.64
C LYS A 31 3.36 -27.45 -30.66
N GLU A 32 2.43 -28.17 -31.27
CA GLU A 32 1.44 -27.61 -32.20
C GLU A 32 0.23 -26.98 -31.51
N ALA A 33 0.04 -27.23 -30.21
CA ALA A 33 -1.11 -26.71 -29.48
C ALA A 33 -0.99 -25.20 -29.23
N GLU A 34 -2.14 -24.51 -29.26
CA GLU A 34 -2.23 -23.11 -28.86
C GLU A 34 -1.69 -22.85 -27.45
N ALA A 35 -1.76 -23.84 -26.56
CA ALA A 35 -1.20 -23.77 -25.21
C ALA A 35 0.33 -23.63 -25.20
N CYS A 36 1.04 -24.26 -26.15
CA CYS A 36 2.49 -24.07 -26.30
C CYS A 36 2.81 -22.64 -26.72
N LYS A 37 2.16 -22.14 -27.77
CA LYS A 37 2.37 -20.77 -28.27
C LYS A 37 1.99 -19.70 -27.25
N LYS A 38 0.86 -19.86 -26.56
CA LYS A 38 0.35 -18.84 -25.62
C LYS A 38 0.99 -18.93 -24.24
N GLN A 39 1.15 -20.15 -23.71
CA GLN A 39 1.50 -20.39 -22.31
C GLN A 39 2.85 -21.10 -22.11
N GLY A 40 3.57 -21.42 -23.18
CA GLY A 40 4.82 -22.18 -23.09
C GLY A 40 4.65 -23.66 -22.72
N LYS A 41 3.41 -24.18 -22.77
CA LYS A 41 3.09 -25.57 -22.42
C LYS A 41 3.33 -26.51 -23.60
N CYS A 42 4.59 -26.78 -23.89
CA CYS A 42 5.01 -27.52 -25.10
C CYS A 42 5.43 -28.97 -24.85
N LYS A 43 5.36 -29.47 -23.60
CA LYS A 43 5.80 -30.82 -23.23
C LYS A 43 4.64 -31.68 -22.73
N VAL A 44 4.58 -32.94 -23.11
CA VAL A 44 3.59 -33.89 -22.60
C VAL A 44 3.94 -34.35 -21.18
N ASP A 45 2.93 -34.35 -20.32
CA ASP A 45 2.89 -35.02 -19.03
C ASP A 45 1.70 -35.99 -19.02
N VAL A 46 1.95 -37.19 -18.49
CA VAL A 46 0.97 -38.28 -18.46
C VAL A 46 -0.28 -37.94 -17.64
N LYS A 47 -0.13 -37.09 -16.61
CA LYS A 47 -1.19 -36.71 -15.69
C LYS A 47 -1.82 -35.38 -16.06
N ASP A 48 -0.98 -34.39 -16.38
CA ASP A 48 -1.41 -32.99 -16.49
C ASP A 48 -1.54 -32.50 -17.94
N GLY A 49 -1.35 -33.39 -18.92
CA GLY A 49 -1.43 -33.05 -20.34
C GLY A 49 -0.24 -32.19 -20.79
N CYS A 50 -0.49 -31.09 -21.50
CA CYS A 50 0.62 -30.22 -21.93
C CYS A 50 1.07 -29.30 -20.79
N ILE A 51 2.36 -29.36 -20.44
CA ILE A 51 3.03 -28.60 -19.39
C ILE A 51 4.22 -27.82 -19.94
N ALA A 52 4.76 -26.89 -19.15
CA ALA A 52 6.00 -26.21 -19.50
C ALA A 52 7.20 -27.15 -19.23
N GLY A 53 7.96 -27.46 -20.28
CA GLY A 53 9.05 -28.44 -20.21
C GLY A 53 10.44 -27.83 -20.05
N LYS A 54 10.65 -26.65 -20.61
CA LYS A 54 11.94 -25.93 -20.62
C LYS A 54 11.70 -24.41 -20.62
N ALA A 55 12.67 -23.65 -20.14
CA ALA A 55 12.55 -22.20 -20.00
C ALA A 55 12.39 -21.48 -21.35
N GLU A 56 12.93 -22.05 -22.43
CA GLU A 56 12.84 -21.47 -23.78
C GLU A 56 11.39 -21.42 -24.27
N ASP A 57 10.57 -22.41 -23.89
CA ASP A 57 9.15 -22.43 -24.25
C ASP A 57 8.40 -21.31 -23.52
N CYS A 58 8.71 -21.08 -22.24
CA CYS A 58 8.18 -19.95 -21.49
C CYS A 58 8.57 -18.62 -22.13
N LYS A 59 9.86 -18.44 -22.46
CA LYS A 59 10.36 -17.20 -23.10
C LYS A 59 9.76 -16.93 -24.47
N ALA A 60 9.47 -17.98 -25.25
CA ALA A 60 8.85 -17.86 -26.56
C ALA A 60 7.34 -17.57 -26.50
N SER A 61 6.72 -17.80 -25.34
CA SER A 61 5.27 -17.71 -25.17
C SER A 61 4.73 -16.28 -25.25
N VAL A 62 3.45 -16.15 -25.61
CA VAL A 62 2.73 -14.87 -25.54
C VAL A 62 2.66 -14.36 -24.10
N GLU A 63 2.40 -15.24 -23.12
CA GLU A 63 2.31 -14.88 -21.70
C GLU A 63 3.63 -14.33 -21.13
N CYS A 64 4.80 -14.74 -21.64
CA CYS A 64 6.06 -14.08 -21.29
C CYS A 64 6.06 -12.61 -21.73
N LYS A 65 5.67 -12.32 -22.97
CA LYS A 65 5.64 -10.95 -23.51
C LYS A 65 4.58 -10.08 -22.83
N THR A 66 3.39 -10.64 -22.57
CA THR A 66 2.25 -9.86 -22.08
C THR A 66 2.19 -9.81 -20.56
N LEU A 67 2.48 -10.92 -19.87
CA LEU A 67 2.33 -11.08 -18.41
C LEU A 67 3.66 -11.19 -17.67
N GLY A 68 4.81 -11.23 -18.37
CA GLY A 68 6.12 -11.43 -17.75
C GLY A 68 6.40 -12.87 -17.30
N LYS A 69 5.56 -13.85 -17.70
CA LYS A 69 5.72 -15.26 -17.32
C LYS A 69 6.79 -15.98 -18.14
N CYS A 70 8.03 -15.55 -18.00
CA CYS A 70 9.15 -15.98 -18.85
C CYS A 70 9.99 -17.10 -18.25
N SER A 71 9.81 -17.42 -16.97
CA SER A 71 10.63 -18.37 -16.23
C SER A 71 9.88 -19.66 -15.94
N LEU A 72 10.59 -20.79 -15.95
CA LEU A 72 10.04 -22.10 -15.63
C LEU A 72 10.20 -22.39 -14.14
N LYS A 73 9.08 -22.65 -13.45
CA LYS A 73 9.05 -23.11 -12.06
C LYS A 73 8.03 -24.24 -11.95
N GLU A 74 8.44 -25.39 -11.40
CA GLU A 74 7.56 -26.54 -11.14
C GLU A 74 6.63 -26.90 -12.31
N ARG A 75 7.17 -26.92 -13.53
CA ARG A 75 6.45 -27.27 -14.79
C ARG A 75 5.45 -26.22 -15.29
N VAL A 76 5.49 -25.00 -14.74
CA VAL A 76 4.63 -23.87 -15.13
C VAL A 76 5.50 -22.66 -15.48
N CYS A 77 5.04 -21.84 -16.43
CA CYS A 77 5.66 -20.55 -16.70
C CYS A 77 5.15 -19.50 -15.71
N VAL A 78 6.08 -18.84 -15.03
CA VAL A 78 5.85 -17.86 -13.96
C VAL A 78 6.69 -16.62 -14.19
N ALA A 79 6.35 -15.52 -13.51
CA ALA A 79 7.29 -14.42 -13.34
C ALA A 79 8.21 -14.79 -12.17
N ALA A 80 9.52 -14.66 -12.37
CA ALA A 80 10.56 -14.98 -11.38
C ALA A 80 11.48 -13.79 -11.09
N SER A 81 11.29 -12.65 -11.79
CA SER A 81 12.06 -11.44 -11.51
C SER A 81 11.27 -10.16 -11.80
N GLU A 82 11.64 -9.10 -11.06
CA GLU A 82 11.22 -7.73 -11.33
C GLU A 82 11.49 -7.28 -12.77
N ALA A 83 12.57 -7.78 -13.37
CA ALA A 83 12.94 -7.45 -14.75
C ALA A 83 11.94 -8.03 -15.75
N GLU A 84 11.44 -9.24 -15.49
CA GLU A 84 10.41 -9.86 -16.33
C GLU A 84 9.08 -9.10 -16.22
N CYS A 85 8.68 -8.68 -15.03
CA CYS A 85 7.48 -7.86 -14.85
C CYS A 85 7.61 -6.50 -15.54
N LYS A 86 8.75 -5.83 -15.39
CA LYS A 86 9.00 -4.52 -16.05
C LYS A 86 9.10 -4.62 -17.57
N ALA A 87 9.53 -5.76 -18.10
CA ALA A 87 9.58 -6.01 -19.54
C ALA A 87 8.20 -6.35 -20.14
N ALA A 88 7.24 -6.78 -19.33
CA ALA A 88 5.92 -7.20 -19.78
C ALA A 88 5.08 -6.01 -20.30
N GLU A 89 4.26 -6.25 -21.32
CA GLU A 89 3.36 -5.19 -21.83
C GLU A 89 2.35 -4.73 -20.78
N ARG A 90 1.85 -5.62 -19.91
CA ARG A 90 0.92 -5.23 -18.83
C ARG A 90 1.54 -4.36 -17.75
N CYS A 91 2.86 -4.32 -17.61
CA CYS A 91 3.48 -3.30 -16.76
C CYS A 91 3.20 -1.89 -17.30
N LYS A 92 3.26 -1.71 -18.63
CA LYS A 92 2.99 -0.40 -19.25
C LYS A 92 1.51 -0.06 -19.30
N THR A 93 0.65 -1.03 -19.61
CA THR A 93 -0.79 -0.76 -19.81
C THR A 93 -1.57 -0.77 -18.51
N ASP A 94 -1.21 -1.64 -17.57
CA ASP A 94 -2.03 -1.95 -16.39
C ASP A 94 -1.28 -1.69 -15.07
N GLY A 95 0.01 -1.34 -15.12
CA GLY A 95 0.85 -1.10 -13.93
C GLY A 95 1.35 -2.37 -13.24
N LEU A 96 1.20 -3.55 -13.86
CA LEU A 96 1.65 -4.83 -13.29
C LEU A 96 3.17 -5.01 -13.40
N CYS A 97 3.93 -4.18 -12.69
CA CYS A 97 5.38 -4.05 -12.82
C CYS A 97 6.18 -4.71 -11.70
N ASP A 98 5.51 -5.12 -10.63
CA ASP A 98 6.16 -5.63 -9.41
C ASP A 98 6.04 -7.14 -9.32
N LEU A 99 7.11 -7.81 -8.91
CA LEU A 99 7.09 -9.24 -8.65
C LEU A 99 6.45 -9.52 -7.29
N HIS A 100 5.40 -10.34 -7.28
CA HIS A 100 4.84 -10.89 -6.05
C HIS A 100 4.51 -12.36 -6.24
N GLU A 101 5.11 -13.20 -5.38
CA GLU A 101 5.10 -14.65 -5.53
C GLU A 101 5.57 -15.08 -6.92
N ASP A 102 4.69 -15.63 -7.74
CA ASP A 102 4.98 -16.18 -9.08
C ASP A 102 4.32 -15.35 -10.21
N GLY A 103 3.95 -14.11 -9.91
CA GLY A 103 3.22 -13.23 -10.82
C GLY A 103 3.62 -11.76 -10.76
N CYS A 104 3.26 -11.05 -11.81
CA CYS A 104 3.40 -9.60 -11.87
C CYS A 104 2.12 -8.93 -11.38
N VAL A 105 2.26 -8.04 -10.41
CA VAL A 105 1.17 -7.31 -9.76
C VAL A 105 1.43 -5.81 -9.80
N ASP A 106 0.39 -5.03 -9.51
CA ASP A 106 0.52 -3.60 -9.21
C ASP A 106 0.49 -3.48 -7.68
N LEU A 107 1.68 -3.42 -7.05
CA LEU A 107 1.73 -3.29 -5.58
C LEU A 107 1.12 -1.96 -5.12
N GLY A 108 1.00 -0.96 -6.00
CA GLY A 108 0.31 0.30 -5.74
C GLY A 108 -1.21 0.14 -5.52
N LYS A 109 -1.81 -1.00 -5.82
CA LYS A 109 -3.24 -1.26 -5.62
C LYS A 109 -3.53 -2.42 -4.66
N LEU A 110 -2.53 -2.91 -3.94
CA LEU A 110 -2.66 -4.07 -3.06
C LEU A 110 -2.63 -3.70 -1.58
N PHE A 111 -3.38 -4.48 -0.80
CA PHE A 111 -3.54 -4.26 0.64
C PHE A 111 -3.25 -5.58 1.35
N PHE A 112 -2.10 -5.65 2.03
CA PHE A 112 -1.64 -6.89 2.67
C PHE A 112 -2.18 -7.02 4.10
N PRO A 113 -2.78 -8.15 4.48
CA PRO A 113 -3.33 -8.36 5.82
C PRO A 113 -2.31 -8.17 6.94
N ASP A 114 -1.06 -8.57 6.70
CA ASP A 114 0.07 -8.39 7.62
C ASP A 114 0.34 -6.92 7.98
N CYS A 115 -0.07 -5.99 7.10
CA CYS A 115 0.12 -4.56 7.28
C CYS A 115 -1.17 -3.85 7.71
N SER A 116 -2.25 -4.58 8.02
CA SER A 116 -3.58 -3.99 8.23
C SER A 116 -3.67 -2.94 9.33
N VAL A 117 -2.83 -3.02 10.37
CA VAL A 117 -2.79 -2.02 11.46
C VAL A 117 -2.19 -0.71 10.94
N GLU A 118 -0.98 -0.75 10.37
CA GLU A 118 -0.25 0.42 9.85
C GLU A 118 -0.90 0.97 8.57
N CYS A 119 -1.60 0.12 7.81
CA CYS A 119 -2.40 0.53 6.66
C CYS A 119 -3.49 1.51 7.06
N LYS A 120 -4.20 1.25 8.17
CA LYS A 120 -5.26 2.14 8.65
C LYS A 120 -4.72 3.43 9.25
N SER A 121 -3.66 3.36 10.05
CA SER A 121 -3.12 4.54 10.74
C SER A 121 -2.27 5.43 9.84
N ASP A 122 -1.45 4.82 8.99
CA ASP A 122 -0.36 5.50 8.29
C ASP A 122 -0.43 5.33 6.76
N GLY A 123 -1.39 4.55 6.25
CA GLY A 123 -1.48 4.21 4.83
C GLY A 123 -0.41 3.22 4.39
N HIS A 124 0.25 2.52 5.31
CA HIS A 124 1.31 1.56 5.02
C HIS A 124 0.71 0.18 4.74
N CYS A 125 0.23 -0.03 3.52
CA CYS A 125 -0.60 -1.19 3.20
C CYS A 125 0.16 -2.36 2.53
N VAL A 126 1.43 -2.18 2.15
CA VAL A 126 2.20 -3.18 1.41
C VAL A 126 3.45 -3.59 2.15
N LYS A 127 3.70 -4.90 2.27
CA LYS A 127 4.92 -5.44 2.86
C LYS A 127 6.03 -5.57 1.82
N ARG A 128 7.14 -4.86 2.03
CA ARG A 128 8.35 -4.96 1.20
C ARG A 128 9.57 -5.03 2.11
N GLU A 129 10.44 -6.01 1.89
CA GLU A 129 11.67 -6.21 2.71
C GLU A 129 11.39 -6.27 4.23
N GLY A 130 10.24 -6.86 4.61
CA GLY A 130 9.83 -7.00 6.00
C GLY A 130 9.24 -5.75 6.65
N LYS A 131 9.06 -4.65 5.91
CA LYS A 131 8.44 -3.40 6.39
C LYS A 131 7.14 -3.14 5.66
N CYS A 132 6.17 -2.52 6.31
CA CYS A 132 4.99 -1.99 5.65
C CYS A 132 5.23 -0.55 5.22
N LEU A 133 4.79 -0.22 4.01
CA LEU A 133 4.97 1.09 3.39
C LEU A 133 3.80 1.42 2.46
N ALA A 134 3.67 2.71 2.17
CA ALA A 134 2.82 3.21 1.09
C ALA A 134 3.61 3.23 -0.21
N LEU A 135 3.10 2.57 -1.25
CA LEU A 135 3.68 2.64 -2.61
C LEU A 135 2.87 3.51 -3.58
N SER A 136 1.72 4.01 -3.16
CA SER A 136 0.79 4.78 -3.99
C SER A 136 -0.11 5.63 -3.11
N ASN A 137 -0.79 6.59 -3.73
CA ASN A 137 -1.80 7.39 -3.06
C ASN A 137 -3.04 6.55 -2.67
N HIS A 138 -3.32 5.44 -3.35
CA HIS A 138 -4.43 4.54 -2.97
C HIS A 138 -4.27 4.02 -1.54
N HIS A 139 -3.04 3.73 -1.11
CA HIS A 139 -2.81 3.33 0.26
C HIS A 139 -3.06 4.47 1.26
N CYS A 140 -2.67 5.70 0.93
CA CYS A 140 -2.97 6.88 1.74
C CYS A 140 -4.47 7.19 1.82
N MET A 141 -5.20 6.85 0.76
CA MET A 141 -6.65 6.96 0.68
C MET A 141 -7.40 5.78 1.33
N GLY A 142 -6.69 4.69 1.68
CA GLY A 142 -7.28 3.45 2.18
C GLY A 142 -8.05 2.64 1.13
N THR A 143 -8.08 3.08 -0.13
CA THR A 143 -8.88 2.46 -1.19
C THR A 143 -8.28 2.67 -2.58
N VAL A 144 -8.64 1.78 -3.51
CA VAL A 144 -8.34 1.91 -4.94
C VAL A 144 -9.30 2.87 -5.67
N ASP A 145 -10.38 3.29 -5.01
CA ASP A 145 -11.33 4.25 -5.55
C ASP A 145 -10.77 5.69 -5.52
N ASP A 146 -11.35 6.57 -6.33
CA ASP A 146 -10.98 8.00 -6.37
C ASP A 146 -11.39 8.77 -5.10
N LYS A 147 -12.23 8.16 -4.25
CA LYS A 147 -12.74 8.78 -3.03
C LYS A 147 -12.07 8.15 -1.81
N PRO A 148 -11.32 8.91 -1.00
CA PRO A 148 -10.71 8.39 0.21
C PRO A 148 -11.71 7.81 1.21
N GLU A 149 -11.33 6.73 1.90
CA GLU A 149 -12.07 6.20 3.03
C GLU A 149 -12.12 7.21 4.18
N ALA A 150 -13.20 7.17 4.96
CA ALA A 150 -13.47 8.17 5.98
C ALA A 150 -12.40 8.20 7.09
N ASP A 151 -11.82 7.05 7.40
CA ASP A 151 -10.79 6.83 8.43
C ASP A 151 -9.36 6.79 7.85
N SER A 152 -9.19 6.94 6.54
CA SER A 152 -7.87 6.99 5.91
C SER A 152 -7.01 8.15 6.44
N VAL A 153 -5.69 7.97 6.42
CA VAL A 153 -4.73 9.03 6.80
C VAL A 153 -4.84 10.26 5.89
N CYS A 154 -5.25 10.09 4.62
CA CYS A 154 -5.58 11.20 3.73
C CYS A 154 -6.76 12.01 4.28
N ARG A 155 -7.87 11.37 4.66
CA ARG A 155 -9.06 12.09 5.11
C ARG A 155 -8.90 12.69 6.50
N THR A 156 -8.28 11.96 7.42
CA THR A 156 -8.15 12.37 8.82
C THR A 156 -7.03 13.40 9.00
N GLU A 157 -5.88 13.17 8.37
CA GLU A 157 -4.64 13.93 8.61
C GLU A 157 -4.16 14.75 7.40
N GLY A 158 -4.85 14.69 6.25
CA GLY A 158 -4.50 15.44 5.04
C GLY A 158 -3.26 14.91 4.33
N ARG A 159 -2.84 13.68 4.65
CA ARG A 159 -1.62 13.06 4.09
C ARG A 159 -2.00 12.17 2.93
N CYS A 160 -2.26 12.78 1.78
CA CYS A 160 -2.85 12.09 0.64
C CYS A 160 -1.82 11.62 -0.39
N THR A 161 -0.58 12.12 -0.33
CA THR A 161 0.44 11.82 -1.34
C THR A 161 1.55 10.96 -0.77
N VAL A 162 1.88 9.88 -1.48
CA VAL A 162 3.03 9.03 -1.15
C VAL A 162 4.35 9.76 -1.46
N ARG A 163 5.29 9.71 -0.52
CA ARG A 163 6.64 10.21 -0.70
C ARG A 163 7.60 9.47 0.23
N ASP A 164 8.63 8.87 -0.36
CA ASP A 164 9.67 8.11 0.35
C ASP A 164 9.11 6.89 1.13
N GLY A 165 8.02 6.29 0.66
CA GLY A 165 7.37 5.15 1.31
C GLY A 165 6.32 5.50 2.37
N ASP A 166 6.13 6.79 2.65
CA ASP A 166 5.16 7.29 3.63
C ASP A 166 4.08 8.15 2.99
N CYS A 167 2.92 8.25 3.65
CA CYS A 167 1.88 9.22 3.32
C CYS A 167 2.22 10.60 3.91
N LYS A 168 2.32 11.62 3.05
CA LYS A 168 2.69 12.99 3.42
C LYS A 168 1.65 14.00 2.91
N ALA A 169 1.50 15.08 3.66
CA ALA A 169 0.80 16.29 3.22
C ALA A 169 1.82 17.18 2.49
N LEU A 170 1.69 17.29 1.17
CA LEU A 170 2.59 18.04 0.32
C LEU A 170 2.00 19.37 -0.14
N THR A 171 0.69 19.57 0.00
CA THR A 171 0.03 20.82 -0.37
C THR A 171 -1.02 21.23 0.66
N ASP A 172 -1.22 22.55 0.81
CA ASP A 172 -2.24 23.10 1.71
C ASP A 172 -3.64 22.57 1.35
N LYS A 173 -3.93 22.33 0.07
CA LYS A 173 -5.21 21.78 -0.39
C LYS A 173 -5.52 20.41 0.20
N GLU A 174 -4.51 19.56 0.35
CA GLU A 174 -4.70 18.24 1.01
C GLU A 174 -5.07 18.45 2.48
N CYS A 175 -4.37 19.37 3.16
CA CYS A 175 -4.67 19.73 4.54
C CYS A 175 -6.06 20.36 4.71
N GLU A 176 -6.44 21.31 3.86
CA GLU A 176 -7.75 21.97 3.87
C GLU A 176 -8.92 20.97 3.76
N SER A 177 -8.71 19.89 3.01
CA SER A 177 -9.70 18.83 2.83
C SER A 177 -9.78 17.84 4.01
N SER A 178 -8.93 17.97 5.03
CA SER A 178 -8.81 17.00 6.12
C SER A 178 -9.65 17.32 7.35
N GLU A 179 -9.89 16.30 8.18
CA GLU A 179 -10.44 16.51 9.52
C GLU A 179 -9.50 17.32 10.41
N ALA A 180 -8.18 17.12 10.30
CA ALA A 180 -7.17 17.90 11.01
C ALA A 180 -7.33 19.42 10.79
N CYS A 181 -7.65 19.86 9.56
CA CYS A 181 -7.93 21.27 9.32
C CYS A 181 -9.25 21.70 9.95
N THR A 182 -10.35 21.00 9.66
CA THR A 182 -11.68 21.42 10.11
C THR A 182 -11.86 21.35 11.63
N LYS A 183 -11.23 20.38 12.30
CA LYS A 183 -11.36 20.16 13.75
C LYS A 183 -10.23 20.83 14.54
N ASP A 184 -9.00 20.83 14.04
CA ASP A 184 -7.81 21.29 14.79
C ASP A 184 -7.14 22.54 14.18
N ALA A 185 -7.70 23.13 13.12
CA ALA A 185 -7.11 24.24 12.36
C ALA A 185 -5.74 23.95 11.74
N ARG A 186 -5.39 22.67 11.57
CA ARG A 186 -4.17 22.23 10.89
C ARG A 186 -4.37 22.22 9.37
N CYS A 187 -4.34 23.39 8.75
CA CYS A 187 -4.69 23.58 7.34
C CYS A 187 -3.49 23.86 6.42
N LEU A 188 -2.27 24.01 6.95
CA LEU A 188 -1.08 24.28 6.14
C LEU A 188 -0.19 23.04 6.04
N ALA A 189 0.31 22.72 4.85
CA ALA A 189 1.29 21.68 4.64
C ALA A 189 2.70 22.19 5.00
N LYS A 190 3.35 21.48 5.93
CA LYS A 190 4.72 21.75 6.34
C LYS A 190 5.40 20.47 6.76
N ASP A 191 6.59 20.22 6.23
CA ASP A 191 7.43 19.05 6.57
C ASP A 191 6.67 17.71 6.45
N GLY A 192 5.81 17.59 5.41
CA GLY A 192 5.01 16.40 5.15
C GLY A 192 3.79 16.22 6.06
N LYS A 193 3.43 17.23 6.87
CA LYS A 193 2.31 17.19 7.82
C LYS A 193 1.43 18.43 7.69
N CYS A 194 0.19 18.30 8.14
CA CYS A 194 -0.69 19.44 8.32
C CYS A 194 -0.45 20.12 9.67
N VAL A 195 -0.22 21.44 9.64
CA VAL A 195 0.07 22.28 10.81
C VAL A 195 -0.87 23.47 10.88
N ALA A 196 -1.06 24.00 12.07
CA ALA A 196 -1.88 25.17 12.34
C ALA A 196 -1.10 26.48 12.20
N THR A 197 -1.84 27.59 12.17
CA THR A 197 -1.29 28.96 12.26
C THR A 197 -1.80 29.64 13.52
N GLU A 198 -1.15 30.74 13.94
CA GLU A 198 -1.60 31.55 15.07
C GLU A 198 -3.05 32.01 14.89
N LYS A 199 -3.34 32.58 13.70
CA LYS A 199 -4.69 33.01 13.33
C LYS A 199 -5.67 31.83 13.30
N GLY A 200 -5.25 30.72 12.68
CA GLY A 200 -6.05 29.51 12.61
C GLY A 200 -6.45 29.01 13.99
N CYS A 201 -5.50 28.92 14.93
CA CYS A 201 -5.80 28.52 16.30
C CYS A 201 -6.77 29.47 16.98
N ALA A 202 -6.55 30.78 16.92
CA ALA A 202 -7.41 31.78 17.56
C ALA A 202 -8.86 31.76 17.03
N GLU A 203 -9.06 31.46 15.75
CA GLU A 203 -10.38 31.47 15.08
C GLU A 203 -11.04 30.08 15.01
N SER A 204 -10.34 29.03 15.43
CA SER A 204 -10.76 27.64 15.30
C SER A 204 -11.92 27.22 16.20
N ASP A 205 -12.63 26.17 15.79
CA ASP A 205 -13.61 25.48 16.63
C ASP A 205 -12.97 24.85 17.87
N ILE A 206 -11.71 24.42 17.81
CA ILE A 206 -11.03 23.84 18.98
C ILE A 206 -10.67 24.91 20.01
N CYS A 207 -10.35 26.14 19.61
CA CYS A 207 -10.23 27.27 20.52
C CYS A 207 -11.57 27.59 21.18
N ARG A 208 -12.62 27.81 20.37
CA ARG A 208 -13.96 28.13 20.89
C ARG A 208 -14.50 27.06 21.82
N ARG A 209 -14.30 25.78 21.52
CA ARG A 209 -14.85 24.69 22.36
C ARG A 209 -13.95 24.34 23.52
N ALA A 210 -12.64 24.20 23.31
CA ALA A 210 -11.72 23.59 24.28
C ALA A 210 -10.64 24.54 24.81
N GLY A 211 -10.60 25.81 24.37
CA GLY A 211 -9.61 26.78 24.81
C GLY A 211 -8.22 26.54 24.22
N ARG A 212 -8.11 25.77 23.13
CA ARG A 212 -6.85 25.57 22.41
C ARG A 212 -6.62 26.69 21.41
N CYS A 213 -6.25 27.87 21.91
CA CYS A 213 -6.24 29.09 21.12
C CYS A 213 -4.83 29.54 20.68
N THR A 214 -3.77 28.95 21.21
CA THR A 214 -2.40 29.39 20.97
C THR A 214 -1.65 28.40 20.09
N LEU A 215 -0.89 28.89 19.11
CA LEU A 215 -0.01 28.03 18.31
C LEU A 215 1.22 27.63 19.12
N LYS A 216 1.51 26.34 19.14
CA LYS A 216 2.77 25.80 19.64
C LYS A 216 3.14 24.56 18.84
N ASP A 217 4.37 24.52 18.31
CA ASP A 217 4.92 23.39 17.58
C ASP A 217 4.00 22.89 16.43
N GLY A 218 3.36 23.83 15.72
CA GLY A 218 2.44 23.53 14.62
C GLY A 218 1.05 23.04 15.05
N GLN A 219 0.71 23.10 16.34
CA GLN A 219 -0.56 22.65 16.89
C GLN A 219 -1.24 23.74 17.74
N CYS A 220 -2.56 23.66 17.84
CA CYS A 220 -3.32 24.51 18.75
C CYS A 220 -3.35 23.92 20.16
N VAL A 221 -2.86 24.69 21.12
CA VAL A 221 -2.73 24.28 22.52
C VAL A 221 -3.42 25.27 23.45
N VAL A 222 -3.68 24.82 24.68
CA VAL A 222 -4.03 25.72 25.79
C VAL A 222 -2.72 26.22 26.39
N ALA A 223 -2.41 27.51 26.22
CA ALA A 223 -1.17 28.09 26.76
C ALA A 223 -1.42 28.94 28.00
N SER A 224 -2.66 29.35 28.24
CA SER A 224 -3.03 30.19 29.38
C SER A 224 -4.45 29.94 29.89
N SER A 225 -4.74 30.37 31.12
CA SER A 225 -6.11 30.45 31.63
C SER A 225 -6.98 31.43 30.83
N ALA A 226 -6.39 32.38 30.10
CA ALA A 226 -7.14 33.25 29.20
C ALA A 226 -7.73 32.45 28.03
N ASP A 227 -7.02 31.44 27.52
CA ASP A 227 -7.54 30.58 26.47
C ASP A 227 -8.68 29.70 27.00
N CYS A 228 -8.53 29.15 28.21
CA CYS A 228 -9.61 28.43 28.88
C CYS A 228 -10.86 29.30 29.03
N LYS A 229 -10.69 30.56 29.45
CA LYS A 229 -11.81 31.49 29.65
C LYS A 229 -12.56 31.85 28.36
N LYS A 230 -11.92 31.75 27.19
CA LYS A 230 -12.56 31.94 25.88
C LYS A 230 -13.39 30.73 25.44
N SER A 231 -13.26 29.59 26.13
CA SER A 231 -13.88 28.34 25.70
C SER A 231 -15.31 28.17 26.20
N ALA A 232 -16.15 27.54 25.39
CA ALA A 232 -17.49 27.12 25.77
C ALA A 232 -17.46 26.17 26.99
N ARG A 233 -16.41 25.38 27.16
CA ARG A 233 -16.24 24.51 28.34
C ARG A 233 -16.04 25.31 29.63
N CYS A 234 -15.42 26.47 29.58
CA CYS A 234 -15.39 27.35 30.75
C CYS A 234 -16.79 27.87 31.10
N GLU A 235 -17.57 28.31 30.11
CA GLU A 235 -18.92 28.84 30.33
C GLU A 235 -19.92 27.76 30.78
N LEU A 236 -19.84 26.56 30.20
CA LEU A 236 -20.80 25.49 30.46
C LEU A 236 -20.38 24.59 31.61
N GLU A 237 -19.11 24.20 31.68
CA GLU A 237 -18.58 23.19 32.61
C GLU A 237 -17.72 23.78 33.75
N GLY A 238 -17.41 25.08 33.72
CA GLY A 238 -16.53 25.72 34.71
C GLY A 238 -15.05 25.43 34.51
N LEU A 239 -14.64 24.90 33.34
CA LEU A 239 -13.25 24.58 33.05
C LEU A 239 -12.47 25.82 32.59
N CYS A 240 -12.20 26.72 33.53
CA CYS A 240 -11.73 28.08 33.24
C CYS A 240 -10.26 28.34 33.56
N THR A 241 -9.58 27.40 34.21
CA THR A 241 -8.21 27.57 34.71
C THR A 241 -7.28 26.59 34.03
N LEU A 242 -6.13 27.07 33.54
CA LEU A 242 -5.08 26.21 33.01
C LEU A 242 -4.36 25.49 34.14
N LYS A 243 -4.25 24.17 34.02
CA LYS A 243 -3.36 23.32 34.82
C LYS A 243 -2.88 22.16 33.97
N ASP A 244 -1.57 21.89 33.97
CA ASP A 244 -0.96 20.75 33.25
C ASP A 244 -1.37 20.65 31.76
N GLY A 245 -1.42 21.81 31.08
CA GLY A 245 -1.79 21.88 29.65
C GLY A 245 -3.29 21.69 29.35
N LYS A 246 -4.15 21.65 30.37
CA LYS A 246 -5.59 21.42 30.25
C LYS A 246 -6.39 22.50 30.97
N CYS A 247 -7.60 22.75 30.48
CA CYS A 247 -8.57 23.58 31.18
C CYS A 247 -9.32 22.75 32.23
N ILE A 248 -9.30 23.22 33.47
CA ILE A 248 -9.94 22.58 34.62
C ILE A 248 -10.77 23.58 35.42
N ALA A 249 -11.69 23.07 36.23
CA ALA A 249 -12.32 23.83 37.30
C ALA A 249 -11.40 23.80 38.52
N ALA A 250 -10.54 24.81 38.66
CA ALA A 250 -9.57 24.85 39.75
C ALA A 250 -10.19 25.39 41.04
N THR A 251 -11.26 26.18 40.93
CA THR A 251 -11.90 26.84 42.06
C THR A 251 -13.42 26.75 41.97
N SER A 252 -14.10 26.74 43.11
CA SER A 252 -15.57 26.79 43.13
C SER A 252 -16.12 28.07 42.51
N ALA A 253 -15.31 29.14 42.39
CA ALA A 253 -15.67 30.33 41.63
C ALA A 253 -15.79 30.05 40.13
N ASP A 254 -14.92 29.19 39.57
CA ASP A 254 -15.03 28.74 38.18
C ASP A 254 -16.35 27.99 37.95
N CYS A 255 -16.74 27.15 38.92
CA CYS A 255 -18.01 26.40 38.87
C CYS A 255 -19.24 27.30 39.07
N ALA A 256 -19.18 28.23 40.01
CA ALA A 256 -20.31 29.08 40.38
C ALA A 256 -20.85 29.91 39.21
N ARG A 257 -19.96 30.36 38.32
CA ARG A 257 -20.32 31.13 37.11
C ARG A 257 -20.76 30.26 35.93
N ALA A 258 -20.60 28.94 36.01
CA ALA A 258 -20.84 28.05 34.90
C ALA A 258 -22.29 27.58 34.80
N GLY A 259 -22.70 27.23 33.58
CA GLY A 259 -24.01 26.63 33.31
C GLY A 259 -24.28 25.37 34.14
N VAL A 260 -23.25 24.57 34.43
CA VAL A 260 -23.38 23.33 35.22
C VAL A 260 -23.79 23.59 36.68
N CYS A 261 -23.37 24.70 37.28
CA CYS A 261 -23.82 25.07 38.63
C CYS A 261 -25.29 25.51 38.61
N THR A 262 -25.67 26.38 37.68
CA THR A 262 -27.04 26.91 37.61
C THR A 262 -28.06 25.83 37.25
N LYS A 263 -27.74 24.99 36.26
CA LYS A 263 -28.64 23.96 35.71
C LYS A 263 -28.58 22.62 36.44
N ALA A 264 -27.38 22.16 36.82
CA ALA A 264 -27.18 20.83 37.40
C ALA A 264 -26.74 20.85 38.88
N LYS A 265 -26.69 22.04 39.50
CA LYS A 265 -26.30 22.24 40.92
C LYS A 265 -24.92 21.68 41.27
N ARG A 266 -24.01 21.60 40.30
CA ARG A 266 -22.61 21.25 40.51
C ARG A 266 -21.78 22.52 40.64
N CYS A 267 -21.64 23.02 41.87
CA CYS A 267 -21.09 24.36 42.15
C CYS A 267 -19.75 24.35 42.89
N ARG A 268 -19.22 23.19 43.26
CA ARG A 268 -17.94 23.04 43.97
C ARG A 268 -16.86 22.52 43.02
N ALA A 269 -15.65 23.04 43.12
CA ALA A 269 -14.53 22.47 42.37
C ALA A 269 -13.89 21.33 43.15
N GLU A 270 -13.73 20.18 42.50
CA GLU A 270 -13.13 18.97 43.05
C GLU A 270 -12.49 18.19 41.91
N ASP A 271 -11.24 17.76 42.08
CA ASP A 271 -10.45 17.03 41.08
C ASP A 271 -10.46 17.65 39.66
N GLY A 272 -10.47 18.99 39.59
CA GLY A 272 -10.46 19.72 38.33
C GLY A 272 -11.79 19.76 37.59
N ALA A 273 -12.89 19.32 38.22
CA ALA A 273 -14.24 19.34 37.67
C ALA A 273 -15.23 19.97 38.67
N CYS A 274 -16.41 20.35 38.20
CA CYS A 274 -17.46 20.83 39.09
C CYS A 274 -18.27 19.66 39.66
N THR A 275 -18.49 19.61 40.97
CA THR A 275 -19.28 18.61 41.71
C THR A 275 -20.36 19.31 42.56
N LYS A 276 -21.27 18.55 43.17
CA LYS A 276 -22.43 19.09 43.91
C LYS A 276 -22.04 19.86 45.16
#